data_AF-A0A3Q4HNR4-F1
#
_entry.id   AF-A0A3Q4HNR4-F1
#
_cell.length_a   1.000
_cell.length_b   1.000
_cell.length_c   1.000
_cell.angle_alpha   90.00
_cell.angle_beta   90.00
_cell.angle_gamma   90.00
#
_symmetry.space_group_name_H-M   'P 1'
#
loop_
_entity.id
_entity.type
_entity.pdbx_description
1 polymer ?
#
loop_
_entity_poly.entity_id
_entity_poly.type
_entity_poly.pdbx_seq_one_letter_code
_entity_poly.pdbx_strand_id
1 'polypeptide(L)'
;KHLGPVPPNATVVFEVEVLSVSKGPRTMEAFGRMDLDKDKSLSKAEVKEYLKLEYEKGGKSRDDPFYEKLIDDIFYKNDGDKDGVISAKEYNIYQHDEL
;
A
#
# COMPACT_ATOMS: atom_id res chain seq x y z
N LYS A 1 5.31 43.93 7.18
CA LYS A 1 4.36 42.87 6.76
C LYS A 1 5.18 41.70 6.24
N HIS A 2 5.17 40.56 6.94
CA HIS A 2 5.94 39.38 6.54
C HIS A 2 5.19 38.70 5.38
N LEU A 3 5.68 38.84 4.16
CA LEU A 3 5.26 37.94 3.08
C LEU A 3 5.88 36.58 3.43
N GLY A 4 5.03 35.58 3.69
CA GLY A 4 5.47 34.19 3.77
C GLY A 4 6.22 33.77 2.50
N PRO A 5 6.90 32.62 2.50
CA PRO A 5 7.91 32.23 1.50
C PRO A 5 7.44 32.17 0.04
N VAL A 6 6.17 32.46 -0.26
CA VAL A 6 5.60 32.48 -1.61
C VAL A 6 4.74 33.74 -1.80
N PRO A 7 5.09 34.63 -2.76
CA PRO A 7 4.29 35.82 -3.09
C PRO A 7 2.98 35.49 -3.82
N PRO A 8 1.97 36.39 -3.80
CA PRO A 8 0.78 36.26 -4.64
C PRO A 8 1.16 36.33 -6.13
N ASN A 9 0.55 35.47 -6.95
CA ASN A 9 0.87 35.20 -8.37
C ASN A 9 2.16 34.42 -8.65
N ALA A 10 2.79 33.81 -7.63
CA ALA A 10 3.89 32.89 -7.85
C ALA A 10 3.37 31.52 -8.33
N THR A 11 3.94 31.03 -9.44
CA THR A 11 3.79 29.63 -9.83
C THR A 11 4.74 28.80 -8.98
N VAL A 12 4.21 27.87 -8.18
CA VAL A 12 5.01 26.98 -7.34
C VAL A 12 5.36 25.74 -8.15
N VAL A 13 6.65 25.46 -8.31
CA VAL A 13 7.18 24.25 -8.95
C VAL A 13 7.72 23.35 -7.86
N PHE A 14 7.19 22.13 -7.78
CA PHE A 14 7.65 21.10 -6.85
C PHE A 14 8.49 20.08 -7.62
N GLU A 15 9.67 19.76 -7.09
CA GLU A 15 10.41 18.57 -7.52
C GLU A 15 9.94 17.40 -6.64
N VAL A 16 9.22 16.47 -7.26
CA VAL A 16 8.59 15.35 -6.57
C VAL A 16 9.34 14.08 -6.94
N GLU A 17 10.02 13.47 -5.98
CA GLU A 17 10.67 12.18 -6.20
C GLU A 17 9.77 11.03 -5.73
N VAL A 18 9.30 10.22 -6.68
CA VAL A 18 8.57 8.99 -6.40
C VAL A 18 9.56 7.89 -6.04
N LEU A 19 9.71 7.61 -4.74
CA LEU A 19 10.67 6.60 -4.26
C LEU A 19 10.24 5.16 -4.58
N SER A 20 8.94 4.87 -4.66
CA SER A 20 8.36 3.65 -5.25
C SER A 20 6.83 3.76 -5.29
N VAL A 21 6.18 3.30 -6.37
CA VAL A 21 4.74 3.00 -6.40
C VAL A 21 4.60 1.56 -6.84
N SER A 22 4.34 0.67 -5.88
CA SER A 22 3.99 -0.71 -6.17
C SER A 22 2.50 -0.89 -5.89
N LYS A 23 1.68 -0.75 -6.94
CA LYS A 23 0.39 -1.45 -6.96
C LYS A 23 0.76 -2.92 -7.00
N GLY A 24 0.68 -3.62 -5.86
CA GLY A 24 0.69 -5.08 -5.87
C GLY A 24 -0.36 -5.54 -6.90
N PRO A 25 -0.14 -6.63 -7.64
CA PRO A 25 -1.08 -7.08 -8.65
C PRO A 25 -2.43 -7.32 -7.97
N ARG A 26 -3.34 -6.34 -7.99
CA ARG A 26 -4.69 -6.42 -7.40
C ARG A 26 -5.54 -7.33 -8.28
N THR A 27 -5.17 -8.59 -8.27
CA THR A 27 -5.81 -9.68 -8.97
C THR A 27 -6.24 -10.67 -7.91
N MET A 28 -7.41 -11.28 -8.09
CA MET A 28 -7.86 -12.36 -7.21
C MET A 28 -6.88 -13.54 -7.19
N GLU A 29 -6.07 -13.70 -8.25
CA GLU A 29 -4.99 -14.69 -8.30
C GLU A 29 -3.82 -14.34 -7.38
N ALA A 30 -3.46 -13.05 -7.25
CA ALA A 30 -2.47 -12.63 -6.25
C ALA A 30 -3.02 -12.77 -4.83
N PHE A 31 -4.30 -12.43 -4.61
CA PHE A 31 -4.98 -12.66 -3.33
C PHE A 31 -4.85 -14.13 -2.90
N GLY A 32 -5.20 -15.06 -3.78
CA GLY A 32 -5.09 -16.49 -3.50
C GLY A 32 -3.66 -17.02 -3.40
N ARG A 33 -2.64 -16.27 -3.86
CA ARG A 33 -1.23 -16.61 -3.65
C ARG A 33 -0.68 -16.05 -2.34
N MET A 34 -1.28 -14.99 -1.82
CA MET A 34 -0.92 -14.37 -0.54
C MET A 34 -1.61 -15.06 0.63
N ASP A 35 -2.86 -15.49 0.44
CA ASP A 35 -3.65 -16.26 1.40
C ASP A 35 -3.08 -17.69 1.52
N LEU A 36 -2.19 -17.89 2.50
CA LEU A 36 -1.45 -19.14 2.68
C LEU A 36 -2.27 -20.17 3.46
N ASP A 37 -3.11 -19.71 4.37
CA ASP A 37 -3.95 -20.56 5.21
C ASP A 37 -5.36 -20.82 4.62
N LYS A 38 -5.69 -20.14 3.51
CA LYS A 38 -6.95 -20.26 2.75
C LYS A 38 -8.17 -19.82 3.55
N ASP A 39 -8.00 -18.90 4.49
CA ASP A 39 -9.09 -18.36 5.29
C ASP A 39 -9.91 -17.27 4.56
N LYS A 40 -9.50 -16.91 3.33
CA LYS A 40 -10.10 -15.86 2.48
C LYS A 40 -9.96 -14.46 3.07
N SER A 41 -8.99 -14.28 3.93
CA SER A 41 -8.52 -13.00 4.45
C SER A 41 -7.02 -12.88 4.22
N LEU A 42 -6.49 -11.68 4.39
CA LEU A 42 -5.05 -11.46 4.37
C LEU A 42 -4.65 -10.86 5.71
N SER A 43 -3.86 -11.62 6.46
CA SER A 43 -3.25 -11.16 7.69
C SER A 43 -2.03 -10.28 7.41
N LYS A 44 -1.63 -9.46 8.40
CA LYS A 44 -0.41 -8.64 8.31
C LYS A 44 0.83 -9.49 8.02
N ALA A 45 0.88 -10.72 8.56
CA ALA A 45 1.99 -11.64 8.37
C ALA A 45 2.08 -12.13 6.91
N GLU A 46 0.96 -12.51 6.32
CA GLU A 46 0.91 -12.98 4.92
C GLU A 46 1.27 -11.88 3.94
N VAL A 47 0.75 -10.67 4.15
CA VAL A 47 1.10 -9.51 3.34
C VAL A 47 2.59 -9.18 3.48
N LYS A 48 3.16 -9.30 4.70
CA LYS A 48 4.59 -9.10 4.95
C LYS A 48 5.45 -10.10 4.20
N GLU A 49 5.12 -11.38 4.27
CA GLU A 49 5.86 -12.46 3.62
C GLU A 49 5.83 -12.28 2.10
N TYR A 50 4.66 -11.98 1.53
CA TYR A 50 4.53 -11.70 0.11
C TYR A 50 5.36 -10.49 -0.33
N LEU A 51 5.30 -9.38 0.40
CA LEU A 51 6.09 -8.19 0.09
C LEU A 51 7.59 -8.47 0.19
N LYS A 52 8.05 -9.22 1.19
CA LYS A 52 9.45 -9.63 1.31
C LYS A 52 9.88 -10.44 0.08
N LEU A 53 9.11 -11.46 -0.29
CA LEU A 53 9.39 -12.30 -1.46
C LEU A 53 9.43 -11.51 -2.77
N GLU A 54 8.47 -10.61 -3.00
CA GLU A 54 8.43 -9.81 -4.23
C GLU A 54 9.60 -8.82 -4.32
N TYR A 55 9.97 -8.18 -3.21
CA TYR A 55 11.12 -7.27 -3.17
C TYR A 55 12.46 -8.03 -3.30
N GLU A 56 12.55 -9.25 -2.75
CA GLU A 56 13.72 -10.12 -2.90
C GLU A 56 13.89 -10.60 -4.34
N LYS A 57 12.80 -11.04 -5.00
CA LYS A 57 12.80 -11.35 -6.44
C LYS A 57 13.23 -10.16 -7.29
N GLY A 58 12.85 -8.95 -6.88
CA GLY A 58 13.23 -7.70 -7.54
C GLY A 58 14.66 -7.21 -7.20
N GLY A 59 15.41 -7.93 -6.36
CA GLY A 59 16.77 -7.56 -5.94
C GLY A 59 16.84 -6.30 -5.07
N LYS A 60 15.74 -5.91 -4.42
CA LYS A 60 15.62 -4.71 -3.59
C LYS A 60 15.14 -5.07 -2.19
N SER A 61 15.84 -5.95 -1.47
CA SER A 61 15.53 -6.20 -0.05
C SER A 61 15.57 -4.89 0.75
N ARG A 62 14.52 -4.63 1.55
CA ARG A 62 14.41 -3.45 2.44
C ARG A 62 14.48 -3.89 3.90
N ASP A 63 14.58 -2.93 4.82
CA ASP A 63 14.56 -3.21 6.25
C ASP A 63 13.15 -3.56 6.77
N ASP A 64 13.07 -4.34 7.85
CA ASP A 64 11.80 -4.69 8.51
C ASP A 64 10.89 -3.50 8.86
N PRO A 65 11.38 -2.36 9.40
CA PRO A 65 10.56 -1.18 9.69
C PRO A 65 9.89 -0.58 8.44
N PHE A 66 10.51 -0.71 7.27
CA PHE A 66 9.92 -0.25 6.01
C PHE A 66 8.70 -1.09 5.65
N TYR A 67 8.80 -2.42 5.79
CA TYR A 67 7.67 -3.31 5.56
C TYR A 67 6.54 -3.07 6.56
N GLU A 68 6.86 -2.87 7.84
CA GLU A 68 5.85 -2.57 8.86
C GLU A 68 5.06 -1.30 8.54
N LYS A 69 5.75 -0.21 8.17
CA LYS A 69 5.07 1.03 7.78
C LYS A 69 4.22 0.87 6.53
N LEU A 70 4.69 0.09 5.55
CA LEU A 70 3.96 -0.18 4.32
C LEU A 70 2.69 -1.01 4.60
N ILE A 71 2.81 -2.05 5.43
CA ILE A 71 1.67 -2.87 5.86
C ILE A 71 0.67 -2.01 6.62
N ASP A 72 1.12 -1.16 7.53
CA ASP A 72 0.24 -0.29 8.31
C ASP A 72 -0.58 0.65 7.41
N ASP A 73 0.05 1.25 6.39
CA ASP A 73 -0.65 2.08 5.40
C ASP A 73 -1.64 1.28 4.52
N ILE A 74 -1.29 0.04 4.14
CA ILE A 74 -2.18 -0.85 3.39
C ILE A 74 -3.41 -1.18 4.24
N PHE A 75 -3.22 -1.61 5.49
CA PHE A 75 -4.32 -1.95 6.39
C PHE A 75 -5.16 -0.71 6.68
N TYR A 76 -4.56 0.44 7.01
CA TYR A 76 -5.29 1.68 7.23
C TYR A 76 -6.23 2.08 6.09
N LYS A 77 -5.89 1.74 4.84
CA LYS A 77 -6.68 2.05 3.64
C LYS A 77 -7.70 0.98 3.25
N ASN A 78 -7.44 -0.29 3.57
CA ASN A 78 -8.22 -1.42 3.05
C ASN A 78 -9.01 -2.15 4.15
N ASP A 79 -8.49 -2.21 5.38
CA ASP A 79 -9.16 -2.76 6.57
C ASP A 79 -10.22 -1.75 7.06
N GLY A 80 -11.41 -1.84 6.46
CA GLY A 80 -12.49 -0.87 6.65
C GLY A 80 -13.27 -1.12 7.93
N ASP A 81 -13.38 -2.39 8.35
CA ASP A 81 -14.04 -2.78 9.59
C ASP A 81 -13.08 -2.85 10.79
N LYS A 82 -11.77 -2.71 10.57
CA LYS A 82 -10.70 -2.67 11.59
C LYS A 82 -10.60 -3.95 12.38
N ASP A 83 -10.88 -5.08 11.73
CA ASP A 83 -10.74 -6.40 12.33
C ASP A 83 -9.29 -6.91 12.33
N GLY A 84 -8.39 -6.19 11.65
CA GLY A 84 -6.96 -6.49 11.59
C GLY A 84 -6.59 -7.51 10.52
N VAL A 85 -7.52 -7.86 9.63
CA VAL A 85 -7.30 -8.62 8.40
C VAL A 85 -7.85 -7.84 7.20
N ILE A 86 -7.51 -8.25 5.98
CA ILE A 86 -8.12 -7.70 4.76
C ILE A 86 -8.91 -8.82 4.11
N SER A 87 -10.22 -8.76 4.21
CA SER A 87 -11.09 -9.74 3.55
C SER A 87 -11.01 -9.63 2.02
N ALA A 88 -11.39 -10.71 1.31
CA ALA A 88 -11.49 -10.66 -0.16
C ALA A 88 -12.42 -9.55 -0.67
N LYS A 89 -13.43 -9.17 0.14
CA LYS A 89 -14.32 -8.05 -0.16
C LYS A 89 -13.54 -6.75 -0.10
N GLU A 90 -12.88 -6.46 1.02
CA GLU A 90 -12.07 -5.25 1.25
C GLU A 90 -10.91 -5.09 0.28
N TYR A 91 -10.25 -6.19 -0.06
CA TYR A 91 -9.22 -6.22 -1.10
C TYR A 91 -9.76 -5.72 -2.45
N ASN A 92 -11.06 -5.91 -2.71
CA ASN A 92 -11.76 -5.54 -3.92
C ASN A 92 -12.57 -4.22 -3.80
N ILE A 93 -12.59 -3.55 -2.63
CA ILE A 93 -13.35 -2.30 -2.41
C ILE A 93 -12.77 -1.09 -3.19
N TYR A 94 -11.64 -1.25 -3.89
CA TYR A 94 -11.20 -0.29 -4.90
C TYR A 94 -11.84 -0.50 -6.29
N GLN A 95 -13.11 -0.91 -6.34
CA GLN A 95 -13.90 -0.53 -7.51
C GLN A 95 -14.06 0.99 -7.44
N HIS A 96 -13.42 1.67 -8.39
CA HIS A 96 -13.62 3.10 -8.66
C HIS A 96 -15.12 3.41 -8.61
N ASP A 97 -15.56 4.11 -7.56
CA ASP A 97 -16.74 4.98 -7.66
C ASP A 97 -16.21 6.33 -8.20
N GLU A 98 -15.81 6.32 -9.47
CA GLU A 98 -15.71 7.54 -10.27
C GLU A 98 -16.79 7.42 -11.35
N LEU A 99 -17.98 7.90 -11.02
CA LEU A 99 -19.04 8.26 -11.97
C LEU A 99 -19.27 9.77 -11.93
#